data_AF-A0A522IDD0-F1
#
_entry.id   AF-A0A522IDD0-F1
#
_cell.length_a   1.000
_cell.length_b   1.000
_cell.length_c   1.000
_cell.angle_alpha   90.00
_cell.angle_beta   90.00
_cell.angle_gamma   90.00
#
_symmetry.space_group_name_H-M   'P 1'
#
loop_
_entity.id
_entity.type
_entity.pdbx_description
1 polymer ?
#
loop_
_entity_poly.entity_id
_entity_poly.type
_entity_poly.pdbx_seq_one_letter_code
_entity_poly.pdbx_strand_id
1 'polypeptide(L)'
;MDRISIIAYRKKRRESQRRFWARFGVTQSRGSRFESGAEIPPPVSILLGLYFNKTISDGDLGRAERVLRRSDAPMLLSQGQ
;
A
#
# COMPACT_ATOMS: atom_id res chain seq x y z
N MET A 1 -5.71 12.86 -7.31
CA MET A 1 -4.49 12.37 -8.01
C MET A 1 -4.92 11.51 -9.18
N ASP A 2 -4.43 11.80 -10.38
CA ASP A 2 -4.78 11.02 -11.57
C ASP A 2 -3.84 9.81 -11.77
N ARG A 3 -4.31 8.83 -12.56
CA ARG A 3 -3.59 7.58 -12.87
C ARG A 3 -2.22 7.84 -13.52
N ILE A 4 -2.12 8.83 -14.40
CA ILE A 4 -0.88 9.10 -15.16
C ILE A 4 0.20 9.58 -14.18
N SER A 5 -0.15 10.49 -13.27
CA SER A 5 0.74 10.98 -12.22
C SER A 5 1.23 9.85 -11.30
N ILE A 6 0.36 8.92 -10.93
CA ILE A 6 0.72 7.75 -10.10
C ILE A 6 1.75 6.85 -10.83
N ILE A 7 1.50 6.53 -12.10
CA ILE A 7 2.40 5.70 -12.92
C ILE A 7 3.75 6.41 -13.12
N ALA A 8 3.73 7.70 -13.45
CA ALA A 8 4.93 8.49 -13.68
C ALA A 8 5.80 8.53 -12.42
N TYR A 9 5.19 8.74 -11.25
CA TYR A 9 5.91 8.71 -9.98
C TYR A 9 6.57 7.35 -9.70
N ARG A 10 5.83 6.25 -9.85
CA ARG A 10 6.38 4.89 -9.68
C ARG A 10 7.56 4.65 -10.60
N LYS A 11 7.41 4.99 -11.89
CA LYS A 11 8.46 4.84 -12.90
C LYS A 11 9.69 5.70 -12.58
N LYS A 12 9.50 6.94 -12.13
CA LYS A 12 10.59 7.84 -11.69
C LYS A 12 11.39 7.24 -10.54
N ARG A 13 10.72 6.53 -9.62
CA ARG A 13 11.37 5.80 -8.52
C ARG A 13 11.96 4.44 -8.91
N ARG A 14 11.80 4.01 -10.16
CA ARG A 14 12.25 2.70 -10.68
C ARG A 14 11.69 1.53 -9.87
N GLU A 15 10.45 1.66 -9.40
CA GLU A 15 9.80 0.63 -8.60
C GLU A 15 8.94 -0.29 -9.46
N SER A 16 8.99 -1.60 -9.19
CA SER A 16 8.03 -2.54 -9.76
C SER A 16 6.62 -2.26 -9.24
N GLN A 17 5.60 -2.68 -9.98
CA GLN A 17 4.21 -2.62 -9.52
C GLN A 17 4.03 -3.31 -8.17
N ARG A 18 4.62 -4.51 -8.00
CA ARG A 18 4.60 -5.23 -6.71
C ARG A 18 5.11 -4.35 -5.58
N ARG A 19 6.30 -3.76 -5.73
CA ARG A 19 6.92 -2.94 -4.68
C ARG A 19 6.11 -1.69 -4.37
N PHE A 20 5.61 -1.02 -5.41
CA PHE A 20 4.87 0.22 -5.24
C PHE A 20 3.52 0.02 -4.56
N TRP A 21 2.73 -0.91 -5.10
CA TRP A 21 1.35 -1.16 -4.66
C TRP A 21 1.26 -1.89 -3.33
N ALA A 22 2.27 -2.70 -2.97
CA ALA A 22 2.30 -3.40 -1.68
C ALA A 22 2.23 -2.44 -0.47
N ARG A 23 2.75 -1.21 -0.59
CA ARG A 23 2.65 -0.19 0.47
C ARG A 23 1.21 0.15 0.87
N PHE A 24 0.30 0.01 -0.08
CA PHE A 24 -1.12 0.35 0.07
C PHE A 24 -1.99 -0.91 0.24
N GLY A 25 -1.38 -2.06 0.58
CA GLY A 25 -2.08 -3.34 0.70
C GLY A 25 -2.57 -3.91 -0.63
N VAL A 26 -2.03 -3.44 -1.77
CA VAL A 26 -2.48 -3.84 -3.10
C VAL A 26 -1.51 -4.85 -3.71
N THR A 27 -2.05 -5.98 -4.20
CA THR A 27 -1.26 -7.00 -4.90
C THR A 27 -0.77 -6.50 -6.26
N GLN A 28 0.29 -7.11 -6.80
CA GLN A 28 0.84 -6.69 -8.10
C GLN A 28 -0.20 -6.78 -9.23
N SER A 29 -1.00 -7.84 -9.30
CA SER A 29 -2.02 -8.03 -10.34
C SER A 29 -3.13 -6.98 -10.26
N ARG A 30 -3.59 -6.61 -9.05
CA ARG A 30 -4.54 -5.51 -8.84
C ARG A 30 -3.93 -4.16 -9.22
N GLY A 31 -2.69 -3.91 -8.79
CA GLY A 31 -1.95 -2.71 -9.16
C GLY A 31 -1.80 -2.54 -10.67
N SER A 32 -1.53 -3.63 -11.39
CA SER A 32 -1.48 -3.63 -12.86
C SER A 32 -2.81 -3.18 -13.46
N ARG A 33 -3.94 -3.72 -12.99
CA ARG A 33 -5.27 -3.31 -13.45
C ARG A 33 -5.55 -1.83 -13.21
N PHE A 34 -5.15 -1.29 -12.05
CA PHE A 34 -5.28 0.13 -11.76
C PHE A 34 -4.49 1.00 -12.74
N GLU A 35 -3.25 0.60 -13.06
CA GLU A 35 -2.42 1.29 -14.05
C GLU A 35 -2.98 1.19 -15.48
N SER A 36 -3.73 0.12 -15.78
CA SER A 36 -4.46 -0.06 -17.05
C SER A 36 -5.84 0.61 -17.08
N GLY A 37 -6.28 1.25 -15.98
CA GLY A 37 -7.49 2.05 -15.94
C GLY A 37 -8.70 1.43 -15.26
N ALA A 38 -8.53 0.32 -14.54
CA ALA A 38 -9.54 -0.11 -13.59
C ALA A 38 -9.70 0.92 -12.46
N GLU A 39 -10.91 0.99 -11.90
CA GLU A 39 -11.22 1.85 -10.76
C GLU A 39 -10.34 1.50 -9.55
N ILE A 40 -9.80 2.54 -8.91
CA ILE A 40 -9.05 2.42 -7.66
C ILE A 40 -10.04 2.61 -6.51
N PRO A 41 -10.21 1.60 -5.61
CA PRO A 41 -11.16 1.70 -4.52
C PRO A 41 -10.91 2.93 -3.63
N PRO A 42 -11.96 3.56 -3.06
CA PRO A 42 -11.83 4.77 -2.25
C PRO A 42 -10.76 4.70 -1.14
N PRO A 43 -10.63 3.59 -0.37
CA PRO A 43 -9.59 3.50 0.66
C PRO A 43 -8.17 3.65 0.12
N VAL A 44 -7.88 3.04 -1.04
CA VAL A 44 -6.57 3.13 -1.69
C VAL A 44 -6.33 4.55 -2.22
N SER A 45 -7.37 5.16 -2.80
CA SER A 45 -7.32 6.55 -3.29
C SER A 45 -7.04 7.56 -2.18
N ILE A 46 -7.63 7.38 -0.99
CA ILE A 46 -7.35 8.21 0.20
C ILE A 46 -5.88 8.07 0.61
N LEU A 47 -5.37 6.84 0.74
CA LEU A 47 -3.97 6.60 1.12
C LEU A 47 -2.97 7.19 0.11
N LEU A 48 -3.26 7.05 -1.18
CA LEU A 48 -2.45 7.69 -2.24
C LEU A 48 -2.47 9.22 -2.07
N GLY A 49 -3.63 9.82 -1.83
CA GLY A 49 -3.77 11.25 -1.57
C GLY A 49 -2.90 11.73 -0.41
N LEU A 50 -2.99 11.05 0.75
CA LEU A 50 -2.19 11.34 1.93
C LEU A 50 -0.68 11.19 1.66
N TYR A 51 -0.29 10.14 0.94
CA TYR A 51 1.11 9.85 0.64
C TYR A 51 1.73 10.90 -0.30
N PHE A 52 1.01 11.27 -1.35
CA PHE A 52 1.49 12.27 -2.31
C PHE A 52 1.51 13.69 -1.72
N ASN A 53 0.59 13.99 -0.81
CA ASN A 53 0.59 15.24 -0.04
C ASN A 53 1.59 15.27 1.12
N LYS A 54 2.41 14.22 1.28
CA LYS A 54 3.42 14.09 2.35
C LYS A 54 2.85 14.08 3.77
N THR A 55 1.55 13.84 3.92
CA THR A 55 0.90 13.63 5.21
C THR A 55 1.32 12.30 5.84
N ILE A 56 1.56 11.29 5.00
CA ILE A 56 2.11 9.99 5.42
C ILE A 56 3.30 9.59 4.52
N SER A 57 4.16 8.73 5.05
CA SER A 57 5.40 8.25 4.43
C SER A 57 5.45 6.73 4.38
N ASP A 58 6.50 6.18 3.74
CA ASP A 58 6.78 4.73 3.74
C ASP A 58 6.87 4.17 5.18
N GLY A 59 7.40 4.96 6.12
CA GLY A 59 7.53 4.57 7.52
C GLY A 59 6.19 4.46 8.24
N ASP A 60 5.23 5.34 7.92
CA ASP A 60 3.89 5.32 8.51
C ASP A 60 3.11 4.11 8.00
N LEU A 61 3.14 3.85 6.69
CA LEU A 61 2.52 2.69 6.07
C LEU A 61 3.12 1.38 6.60
N GLY A 62 4.44 1.31 6.75
CA GLY A 62 5.11 0.14 7.32
C GLY A 62 4.77 -0.12 8.80
N ARG A 63 4.53 0.94 9.60
CA ARG A 63 4.02 0.78 10.97
C ARG A 63 2.58 0.25 10.98
N ALA A 64 1.72 0.80 10.12
CA ALA A 64 0.33 0.34 9.99
C ALA A 64 0.27 -1.14 9.57
N GLU A 65 1.08 -1.57 8.60
CA GLU A 65 1.16 -2.96 8.17
C GLU A 65 1.55 -3.90 9.33
N ARG A 66 2.51 -3.52 10.19
CA ARG A 66 2.91 -4.33 11.35
C ARG A 66 1.80 -4.49 12.38
N VAL A 67 0.97 -3.46 12.57
CA VAL A 67 -0.19 -3.56 13.48
C VAL A 67 -1.16 -4.62 12.94
N LEU A 68 -1.50 -4.56 11.64
CA LEU A 68 -2.40 -5.53 11.02
C LEU A 68 -1.85 -6.96 11.08
N ARG A 69 -0.56 -7.15 10.76
CA ARG A 69 0.07 -8.49 10.83
C ARG A 69 0.12 -9.07 12.25
N ARG A 70 0.25 -8.21 13.29
CA ARG A 70 0.20 -8.66 14.69
C ARG A 70 -1.21 -9.09 15.08
N SER A 71 -2.24 -8.42 14.56
CA SER A 71 -3.64 -8.79 14.77
C SER A 71 -3.98 -10.14 14.11
N ASP A 72 -3.33 -10.48 13.00
CA ASP A 72 -3.50 -11.76 12.29
C ASP A 72 -2.61 -12.90 12.84
N ALA A 73 -1.71 -12.61 13.79
CA ALA A 73 -0.93 -13.64 14.44
C ALA A 73 -1.85 -14.44 15.37
N PRO A 74 -1.92 -15.78 15.25
CA PRO A 74 -2.56 -16.59 16.28
C PRO A 74 -1.92 -16.21 17.61
N MET A 75 -2.75 -15.96 18.63
CA MET A 75 -2.33 -15.93 20.02
C MET A 75 -1.67 -17.28 20.33
N LEU A 76 -0.39 -17.41 20.00
CA LEU A 76 0.42 -18.58 20.30
C LEU A 76 0.72 -18.50 21.80
N LEU A 77 -0.25 -19.02 22.55
CA LEU A 77 -0.14 -19.65 23.87
C LEU A 77 0.97 -19.07 24.75
N SER A 78 0.62 -18.05 25.54
CA SER A 78 1.10 -18.04 26.91
C SER A 78 0.28 -19.05 27.70
N GLN A 79 0.69 -20.31 27.62
CA GLN A 79 0.46 -21.32 28.65
C GLN A 79 1.82 -21.99 28.86
N GLY A 80 2.41 -22.08 30.03
CA GLY A 80 2.12 -21.60 31.37
C GLY A 80 3.37 -21.91 32.21
N GLN A 81 3.45 -21.30 33.39
CA GLN A 81 4.34 -21.61 34.52
C GLN A 81 5.84 -21.78 34.26
#